data_AF-A0A087SCV0-F1
#
_entry.id   AF-A0A087SCV0-F1
#
_cell.length_a   1.000
_cell.length_b   1.000
_cell.length_c   1.000
_cell.angle_alpha   90.00
_cell.angle_beta   90.00
_cell.angle_gamma   90.00
#
_symmetry.space_group_name_H-M   'P 1'
#
loop_
_entity.id
_entity.type
_entity.pdbx_description
1 polymer ?
#
loop_
_entity_poly.entity_id
_entity_poly.type
_entity_poly.pdbx_seq_one_letter_code
_entity_poly.pdbx_strand_id
1 'polypeptide(L)'
;MAAQDRATDASPERSGGKADDGASRGWEGGDAWSDRLAAELSGDEDDPFGGPWGVPATPVESVDEFAQRIWREMQERQRARAAATSAEFVSARILEDEQARDAAWREAVAQGDAGARRASYEARWQRFVAAPPASIGLRDVPWILSGPQDLDAAQLRRVVLYGATDAGAQRRCIRAELVRWHPDKFQSRFGQRLAAAEAVGVLAGVVALSQSLNALAAGVAT
;
A
#
# COMPACT_ATOMS: atom_id res chain seq x y z
N MET A 1 46.39 -21.65 -30.95
CA MET A 1 46.92 -20.54 -30.12
C MET A 1 46.15 -20.60 -28.82
N ALA A 2 46.73 -21.29 -27.83
CA ALA A 2 47.29 -20.71 -26.60
C ALA A 2 46.14 -20.32 -25.63
N ALA A 3 45.85 -21.06 -24.54
CA ALA A 3 46.69 -21.31 -23.35
C ALA A 3 47.25 -19.98 -22.83
N GLN A 4 47.08 -19.54 -21.58
CA GLN A 4 47.15 -20.13 -20.25
C GLN A 4 46.48 -19.10 -19.28
N ASP A 5 46.15 -19.29 -18.00
CA ASP A 5 46.86 -19.87 -16.84
C ASP A 5 45.77 -20.26 -15.80
N ARG A 6 45.72 -21.44 -15.19
CA ARG A 6 46.64 -22.10 -14.24
C ARG A 6 46.96 -21.28 -12.98
N ALA A 7 46.39 -21.73 -11.86
CA ALA A 7 47.15 -22.28 -10.73
C ALA A 7 46.20 -23.20 -9.93
N THR A 8 46.37 -24.53 -9.77
CA THR A 8 47.47 -25.29 -9.10
C THR A 8 47.64 -24.80 -7.66
N ASP A 9 47.68 -25.61 -6.61
CA ASP A 9 47.93 -27.04 -6.41
C ASP A 9 47.68 -27.32 -4.91
N ALA A 10 47.41 -28.58 -4.55
CA ALA A 10 47.87 -29.23 -3.31
C ALA A 10 47.08 -30.53 -3.07
N SER A 11 47.47 -31.56 -3.81
CA SER A 11 47.52 -32.96 -3.36
C SER A 11 48.33 -33.06 -2.02
N PRO A 12 48.31 -34.17 -1.22
CA PRO A 12 48.54 -35.49 -1.81
C PRO A 12 48.17 -36.78 -1.01
N GLU A 13 48.36 -37.91 -1.71
CA GLU A 13 48.78 -39.24 -1.20
C GLU A 13 47.77 -40.08 -0.39
N ARG A 14 47.74 -41.42 -0.41
CA ARG A 14 48.31 -42.54 -1.20
C ARG A 14 47.89 -43.81 -0.43
N SER A 15 47.81 -44.95 -1.13
CA SER A 15 47.70 -46.32 -0.57
C SER A 15 46.38 -46.63 0.16
N GLY A 16 45.68 -47.71 -0.12
CA GLY A 16 46.15 -49.01 -0.57
C GLY A 16 45.82 -50.03 0.53
N GLY A 17 44.91 -50.95 0.23
CA GLY A 17 44.89 -52.26 0.87
C GLY A 17 43.80 -52.53 1.90
N LYS A 18 42.91 -53.42 1.46
CA LYS A 18 42.53 -54.67 2.15
C LYS A 18 41.21 -54.65 2.93
N ALA A 19 40.54 -55.79 2.77
CA ALA A 19 39.20 -56.12 3.18
C ALA A 19 39.07 -56.25 4.69
N ASP A 20 37.97 -55.73 5.21
CA ASP A 20 37.45 -56.08 6.52
C ASP A 20 35.98 -56.45 6.38
N ASP A 21 35.70 -57.70 6.70
CA ASP A 21 34.38 -58.27 6.92
C ASP A 21 33.57 -57.39 7.89
N GLY A 22 32.33 -57.08 7.50
CA GLY A 22 31.51 -56.14 8.26
C GLY A 22 30.03 -56.33 8.03
N ALA A 23 29.57 -57.55 8.28
CA ALA A 23 28.21 -57.89 8.70
C ALA A 23 27.06 -57.11 8.04
N SER A 24 26.38 -57.78 7.12
CA SER A 24 24.94 -57.67 6.95
C SER A 24 24.25 -57.54 8.31
N ARG A 25 23.88 -56.33 8.72
CA ARG A 25 22.82 -56.16 9.71
C ARG A 25 21.53 -56.49 9.00
N GLY A 26 21.23 -57.79 9.00
CA GLY A 26 19.91 -58.30 8.71
C GLY A 26 18.91 -57.48 9.51
N TRP A 27 17.88 -57.01 8.81
CA TRP A 27 16.66 -56.60 9.47
C TRP A 27 16.15 -57.83 10.21
N GLU A 28 16.42 -57.92 11.52
CA GLU A 28 15.79 -58.90 12.38
C GLU A 28 14.29 -58.73 12.24
N GLY A 29 13.63 -59.83 11.87
CA GLY A 29 12.22 -59.86 11.50
C GLY A 29 11.31 -59.29 12.57
N GLY A 30 10.12 -58.85 12.15
CA GLY A 30 9.06 -58.36 13.02
C GLY A 30 8.69 -59.31 14.17
N ASP A 31 9.11 -60.57 14.10
CA ASP A 31 8.96 -61.57 15.16
C ASP A 31 9.82 -61.27 16.39
N ALA A 32 11.02 -60.71 16.25
CA ALA A 32 11.88 -60.38 17.40
C ALA A 32 11.33 -59.19 18.21
N TRP A 33 10.66 -58.26 17.54
CA TRP A 33 9.99 -57.14 18.19
C TRP A 33 8.70 -57.60 18.88
N SER A 34 7.97 -58.52 18.23
CA SER A 34 6.74 -59.12 18.79
C SER A 34 7.04 -60.04 19.98
N ASP A 35 8.11 -60.83 19.93
CA ASP A 35 8.55 -61.71 21.03
C ASP A 35 9.11 -60.91 22.21
N ARG A 36 9.81 -59.80 21.95
CA ARG A 36 10.27 -58.88 23.01
C ARG A 36 9.10 -58.20 23.73
N LEU A 37 8.06 -57.82 23.00
CA LEU A 37 6.81 -57.30 23.57
C LEU A 37 6.06 -58.36 24.37
N ALA A 38 5.98 -59.59 23.87
CA ALA A 38 5.33 -60.70 24.57
C ALA A 38 6.09 -61.10 25.86
N ALA A 39 7.42 -61.04 25.85
CA ALA A 39 8.24 -61.30 27.02
C ALA A 39 8.14 -60.20 28.09
N GLU A 40 8.01 -58.92 27.70
CA GLU A 40 7.76 -57.82 28.65
C GLU A 40 6.34 -57.85 29.25
N LEU A 41 5.37 -58.46 28.55
CA LEU A 41 4.00 -58.66 29.05
C LEU A 41 3.80 -59.93 29.90
N SER A 42 4.77 -60.85 29.92
CA SER A 42 4.66 -62.15 30.62
C SER A 42 5.44 -62.22 31.95
N GLY A 43 6.01 -61.11 32.43
CA GLY A 43 6.67 -61.01 33.73
C GLY A 43 5.72 -60.47 34.79
N ASP A 44 5.32 -61.33 35.73
CA ASP A 44 4.51 -61.05 36.92
C ASP A 44 3.19 -60.29 36.66
N GLU A 45 2.11 -61.06 36.53
CA GLU A 45 0.72 -60.59 36.72
C GLU A 45 0.48 -60.21 38.19
N ASP A 46 1.11 -59.14 38.65
CA ASP A 46 0.56 -58.28 39.70
C ASP A 46 0.09 -57.01 38.99
N ASP A 47 -1.15 -57.03 38.52
CA ASP A 47 -1.82 -55.89 37.92
C ASP A 47 -1.86 -54.74 38.95
N PRO A 48 -1.06 -53.65 38.81
CA PRO A 48 -1.03 -52.56 39.79
C PRO A 48 -2.31 -51.72 39.72
N PHE A 49 -3.17 -51.97 38.73
CA PHE A 49 -4.46 -51.34 38.54
C PHE A 49 -5.64 -52.23 38.98
N GLY A 50 -5.36 -53.45 39.45
CA GLY A 50 -6.34 -54.43 39.96
C GLY A 50 -6.68 -54.29 41.44
N GLY A 51 -6.45 -53.12 42.05
CA GLY A 51 -6.88 -52.77 43.41
C GLY A 51 -8.19 -51.94 43.43
N PRO A 52 -8.82 -51.71 44.60
CA PRO A 52 -10.18 -51.18 44.78
C PRO A 52 -10.34 -49.68 44.45
N TRP A 53 -9.65 -49.20 43.43
CA TRP A 53 -9.86 -47.92 42.78
C TRP A 53 -10.54 -48.22 41.47
N GLY A 54 -11.83 -48.59 41.57
CA GLY A 54 -12.68 -48.66 40.40
C GLY A 54 -12.59 -47.31 39.70
N VAL A 55 -11.89 -47.27 38.56
CA VAL A 55 -12.20 -46.28 37.55
C VAL A 55 -13.70 -46.45 37.37
N PRO A 56 -14.54 -45.46 37.74
CA PRO A 56 -15.97 -45.63 37.57
C PRO A 56 -16.16 -46.09 36.13
N ALA A 57 -16.94 -47.15 35.93
CA ALA A 57 -17.30 -47.62 34.61
C ALA A 57 -18.12 -46.49 33.95
N THR A 58 -17.42 -45.44 33.51
CA THR A 58 -17.95 -44.54 32.51
C THR A 58 -18.23 -45.47 31.34
N PRO A 59 -19.44 -45.43 30.76
CA PRO A 59 -19.68 -46.17 29.53
C PRO A 59 -18.50 -45.87 28.61
N VAL A 60 -17.69 -46.89 28.30
CA VAL A 60 -16.62 -46.74 27.34
C VAL A 60 -17.36 -46.50 26.05
N GLU A 61 -17.43 -45.21 25.69
CA GLU A 61 -17.97 -44.74 24.44
C GLU A 61 -17.32 -45.58 23.35
N SER A 62 -18.15 -46.23 22.53
CA SER A 62 -17.62 -47.08 21.47
C SER A 62 -16.68 -46.25 20.58
N VAL A 63 -15.69 -46.89 19.98
CA VAL A 63 -14.75 -46.20 19.07
C VAL A 63 -15.52 -45.42 17.98
N ASP A 64 -16.67 -45.95 17.54
CA ASP A 64 -17.56 -45.28 16.60
C ASP A 64 -18.26 -44.05 17.18
N GLU A 65 -18.72 -44.07 18.43
CA GLU A 65 -19.32 -42.91 19.10
C GLU A 65 -18.26 -41.82 19.37
N PHE A 66 -17.05 -42.21 19.80
CA PHE A 66 -15.91 -41.30 19.94
C PHE A 66 -15.57 -40.65 18.59
N ALA A 67 -15.49 -41.44 17.51
CA ALA A 67 -15.25 -40.94 16.17
C ALA A 67 -16.38 -39.98 15.74
N GLN A 68 -17.64 -40.36 15.89
CA GLN A 68 -18.79 -39.53 15.53
C GLN A 68 -18.81 -38.19 16.27
N ARG A 69 -18.42 -38.16 17.55
CA ARG A 69 -18.31 -36.93 18.35
C ARG A 69 -17.19 -36.03 17.84
N ILE A 70 -16.00 -36.57 17.59
CA ILE A 70 -14.85 -35.81 17.06
C ILE A 70 -15.13 -35.30 15.64
N TRP A 71 -15.77 -36.09 14.78
CA TRP A 71 -16.19 -35.68 13.44
C TRP A 71 -17.19 -34.53 13.49
N ARG A 72 -18.17 -34.58 14.40
CA ARG A 72 -19.15 -33.51 14.59
C ARG A 72 -18.50 -32.22 15.07
N GLU A 73 -17.61 -32.31 16.06
CA GLU A 73 -16.86 -31.16 16.57
C GLU A 73 -15.96 -30.54 15.49
N MET A 74 -15.27 -31.36 14.69
CA MET A 74 -14.51 -30.88 13.54
C MET A 74 -15.40 -30.21 12.49
N GLN A 75 -16.57 -30.76 12.21
CA GLN A 75 -17.51 -30.21 11.22
C GLN A 75 -18.11 -28.88 11.68
N GLU A 76 -18.44 -28.74 12.97
CA GLU A 76 -18.87 -27.49 13.58
C GLU A 76 -17.75 -26.44 13.55
N ARG A 77 -16.52 -26.84 13.87
CA ARG A 77 -15.34 -25.97 13.78
C ARG A 77 -15.04 -25.54 12.34
N GLN A 78 -15.25 -26.41 11.36
CA GLN A 78 -15.13 -26.06 9.94
C GLN A 78 -16.23 -25.10 9.49
N ARG A 79 -17.49 -25.32 9.90
CA ARG A 79 -18.60 -24.40 9.60
C ARG A 79 -18.41 -23.04 10.25
N ALA A 80 -17.95 -23.00 11.49
CA ALA A 80 -17.64 -21.75 12.20
C ALA A 80 -16.52 -20.97 11.50
N ARG A 81 -15.45 -21.66 11.05
CA ARG A 81 -14.37 -21.05 10.25
C ARG A 81 -14.89 -20.54 8.91
N ALA A 82 -15.66 -21.33 8.18
CA ALA A 82 -16.23 -20.93 6.90
C ALA A 82 -17.17 -19.72 7.05
N ALA A 83 -17.99 -19.68 8.12
CA ALA A 83 -18.85 -18.56 8.43
C ALA A 83 -18.06 -17.31 8.83
N ALA A 84 -17.00 -17.45 9.63
CA ALA A 84 -16.12 -16.34 10.01
C ALA A 84 -15.42 -15.74 8.77
N THR A 85 -14.82 -16.59 7.94
CA THR A 85 -14.20 -16.16 6.67
C THR A 85 -15.22 -15.51 5.73
N SER A 86 -16.44 -16.06 5.63
CA SER A 86 -17.50 -15.45 4.81
C SER A 86 -17.95 -14.09 5.37
N ALA A 87 -18.07 -13.96 6.69
CA ALA A 87 -18.41 -12.71 7.35
C ALA A 87 -17.30 -11.66 7.19
N GLU A 88 -16.03 -12.07 7.22
CA GLU A 88 -14.87 -11.22 6.92
C GLU A 88 -14.93 -10.71 5.48
N PHE A 89 -15.20 -11.58 4.50
CA PHE A 89 -15.35 -11.16 3.10
C PHE A 89 -16.52 -10.18 2.90
N VAL A 90 -17.66 -10.43 3.54
CA VAL A 90 -18.82 -9.52 3.48
C VAL A 90 -18.49 -8.18 4.14
N SER A 91 -17.85 -8.20 5.31
CA SER A 91 -17.45 -7.00 6.04
C SER A 91 -16.41 -6.19 5.25
N ALA A 92 -15.44 -6.87 4.64
CA ALA A 92 -14.43 -6.25 3.79
C ALA A 92 -15.06 -5.55 2.58
N ARG A 93 -16.04 -6.21 1.92
CA ARG A 93 -16.78 -5.60 0.80
C ARG A 93 -17.59 -4.37 1.24
N ILE A 94 -18.26 -4.42 2.39
CA ILE A 94 -19.03 -3.29 2.91
C ILE A 94 -18.10 -2.10 3.17
N LEU A 95 -16.95 -2.35 3.81
CA LEU A 95 -15.97 -1.32 4.11
C LEU A 95 -15.36 -0.71 2.83
N GLU A 96 -15.08 -1.53 1.82
CA GLU A 96 -14.60 -1.06 0.51
C GLU A 96 -15.65 -0.18 -0.19
N ASP A 97 -16.92 -0.61 -0.19
CA ASP A 97 -18.03 0.17 -0.75
C ASP A 97 -18.22 1.51 -0.01
N GLU A 98 -18.08 1.55 1.31
CA GLU A 98 -18.13 2.79 2.09
C GLU A 98 -16.96 3.73 1.77
N GLN A 99 -15.73 3.20 1.71
CA GLN A 99 -14.56 3.99 1.33
C GLN A 99 -14.68 4.54 -0.10
N ALA A 100 -15.25 3.77 -1.02
CA ALA A 100 -15.50 4.20 -2.39
C ALA A 100 -16.55 5.33 -2.44
N ARG A 101 -17.64 5.23 -1.66
CA ARG A 101 -18.66 6.29 -1.56
C ARG A 101 -18.09 7.57 -0.95
N ASP A 102 -17.30 7.45 0.10
CA ASP A 102 -16.65 8.60 0.74
C ASP A 102 -15.63 9.28 -0.18
N ALA A 103 -14.84 8.49 -0.93
CA ALA A 103 -13.92 9.01 -1.92
C ALA A 103 -14.65 9.74 -3.05
N ALA A 104 -15.74 9.15 -3.56
CA ALA A 104 -16.57 9.75 -4.59
C ALA A 104 -17.24 11.05 -4.10
N TRP A 105 -17.74 11.08 -2.87
CA TRP A 105 -18.33 12.29 -2.28
C TRP A 105 -17.29 13.40 -2.13
N ARG A 106 -16.09 13.10 -1.63
CA ARG A 106 -14.99 14.08 -1.53
C ARG A 106 -14.59 14.64 -2.88
N GLU A 107 -14.53 13.80 -3.91
CA GLU A 107 -14.22 14.25 -5.27
C GLU A 107 -15.34 15.12 -5.84
N ALA A 108 -16.61 14.75 -5.64
CA ALA A 108 -17.75 15.55 -6.09
C ALA A 108 -17.81 16.93 -5.41
N VAL A 109 -17.55 16.98 -4.09
CA VAL A 109 -17.46 18.24 -3.34
C VAL A 109 -16.29 19.09 -3.85
N ALA A 110 -15.12 18.48 -4.06
CA ALA A 110 -13.96 19.17 -4.60
C ALA A 110 -14.20 19.72 -6.02
N GLN A 111 -14.95 19.00 -6.87
CA GLN A 111 -15.34 19.44 -8.20
C GLN A 111 -16.36 20.60 -8.15
N GLY A 112 -17.34 20.53 -7.24
CA GLY A 112 -18.29 21.62 -7.00
C GLY A 112 -17.62 22.91 -6.52
N ASP A 113 -16.64 22.78 -5.62
CA ASP A 113 -15.86 23.91 -5.09
C ASP A 113 -14.88 24.48 -6.13
N ALA A 114 -14.33 23.67 -7.03
CA ALA A 114 -13.40 24.14 -8.07
C ALA A 114 -14.00 25.24 -8.96
N GLY A 115 -15.30 25.16 -9.27
CA GLY A 115 -16.01 26.19 -10.03
C GLY A 115 -16.17 27.50 -9.28
N ALA A 116 -16.59 27.41 -8.01
CA ALA A 116 -16.71 28.58 -7.13
C ALA A 116 -15.35 29.26 -6.92
N ARG A 117 -14.28 28.47 -6.72
CA ARG A 117 -12.90 28.97 -6.63
C ARG A 117 -12.46 29.66 -7.92
N ARG A 118 -12.75 29.08 -9.09
CA ARG A 118 -12.41 29.67 -10.39
C ARG A 118 -13.13 31.00 -10.61
N ALA A 119 -14.43 31.05 -10.34
CA ALA A 119 -15.22 32.28 -10.47
C ALA A 119 -14.73 33.36 -9.49
N SER A 120 -14.46 33.00 -8.24
CA SER A 120 -13.94 33.92 -7.22
C SER A 120 -12.54 34.44 -7.57
N TYR A 121 -11.68 33.58 -8.12
CA TYR A 121 -10.37 33.97 -8.66
C TYR A 121 -10.51 35.00 -9.78
N GLU A 122 -11.34 34.74 -10.78
CA GLU A 122 -11.48 35.67 -11.91
C GLU A 122 -12.08 37.01 -11.44
N ALA A 123 -13.05 37.00 -10.53
CA ALA A 123 -13.61 38.22 -9.95
C ALA A 123 -12.55 39.05 -9.19
N ARG A 124 -11.68 38.40 -8.38
CA ARG A 124 -10.56 39.05 -7.70
C ARG A 124 -9.56 39.62 -8.71
N TRP A 125 -9.25 38.87 -9.78
CA TRP A 125 -8.37 39.32 -10.84
C TRP A 125 -8.92 40.56 -11.55
N GLN A 126 -10.19 40.55 -11.96
CA GLN A 126 -10.83 41.68 -12.62
C GLN A 126 -10.83 42.93 -11.73
N ARG A 127 -11.14 42.78 -10.44
CA ARG A 127 -11.08 43.87 -9.47
C ARG A 127 -9.66 44.42 -9.32
N PHE A 128 -8.66 43.55 -9.25
CA PHE A 128 -7.26 43.94 -9.12
C PHE A 128 -6.74 44.70 -10.34
N VAL A 129 -7.15 44.31 -11.55
CA VAL A 129 -6.79 45.01 -12.78
C VAL A 129 -7.52 46.35 -12.91
N ALA A 130 -8.81 46.39 -12.55
CA ALA A 130 -9.64 47.60 -12.68
C ALA A 130 -9.26 48.68 -11.65
N ALA A 131 -8.96 48.28 -10.42
CA ALA A 131 -8.58 49.18 -9.34
C ALA A 131 -7.39 48.61 -8.56
N PRO A 132 -6.17 48.67 -9.12
CA PRO A 132 -4.98 48.17 -8.42
C PRO A 132 -4.69 49.08 -7.22
N PRO A 133 -4.39 48.50 -6.04
CA PRO A 133 -4.03 49.31 -4.87
C PRO A 133 -2.77 50.14 -5.13
N ALA A 134 -2.62 51.22 -4.38
CA ALA A 134 -1.47 52.13 -4.51
C ALA A 134 -0.14 51.45 -4.14
N SER A 135 -0.20 50.47 -3.23
CA SER A 135 0.89 49.59 -2.84
C SER A 135 0.38 48.15 -2.86
N ILE A 136 1.01 47.28 -3.63
CA ILE A 136 0.65 45.87 -3.79
C ILE A 136 1.56 45.04 -2.91
N GLY A 137 0.99 44.41 -1.90
CA GLY A 137 1.63 43.42 -1.05
C GLY A 137 1.32 41.98 -1.46
N LEU A 138 1.86 41.01 -0.73
CA LEU A 138 1.66 39.59 -1.03
C LEU A 138 0.18 39.17 -0.97
N ARG A 139 -0.59 39.79 -0.08
CA ARG A 139 -2.02 39.49 0.13
C ARG A 139 -2.95 40.16 -0.87
N ASP A 140 -2.50 41.24 -1.49
CA ASP A 140 -3.29 42.00 -2.46
C ASP A 140 -3.27 41.35 -3.84
N VAL A 141 -2.25 40.54 -4.13
CA VAL A 141 -2.15 39.79 -5.37
C VAL A 141 -3.23 38.71 -5.41
N PRO A 142 -4.08 38.68 -6.47
CA PRO A 142 -5.16 37.72 -6.60
C PRO A 142 -4.61 36.35 -7.04
N TRP A 143 -4.00 35.61 -6.12
CA TRP A 143 -3.49 34.26 -6.37
C TRP A 143 -4.61 33.29 -6.81
N ILE A 144 -4.27 32.35 -7.70
CA ILE A 144 -5.21 31.31 -8.19
C ILE A 144 -5.69 30.44 -7.03
N LEU A 145 -4.77 30.06 -6.14
CA LEU A 145 -5.03 29.34 -4.89
C LEU A 145 -4.90 30.30 -3.69
N SER A 146 -4.79 29.76 -2.47
CA SER A 146 -4.70 30.52 -1.22
C SER A 146 -3.46 31.44 -1.14
N GLY A 147 -2.40 31.10 -1.89
CA GLY A 147 -1.17 31.90 -1.98
C GLY A 147 -0.04 31.17 -2.71
N PRO A 148 1.13 31.79 -2.85
CA PRO A 148 2.28 31.21 -3.58
C PRO A 148 2.95 30.05 -2.86
N GLN A 149 2.68 29.86 -1.57
CA GLN A 149 3.16 28.73 -0.77
C GLN A 149 2.21 27.52 -0.78
N ASP A 150 1.01 27.66 -1.35
CA ASP A 150 -0.02 26.62 -1.41
C ASP A 150 -0.27 26.25 -2.88
N LEU A 151 0.78 25.74 -3.55
CA LEU A 151 0.77 25.37 -4.97
C LEU A 151 0.63 23.86 -5.15
N ASP A 152 -0.43 23.26 -4.61
CA ASP A 152 -0.76 21.87 -4.92
C ASP A 152 -1.15 21.74 -6.41
N ALA A 153 -0.42 20.87 -7.12
CA ALA A 153 -0.60 20.66 -8.56
C ALA A 153 -1.99 20.12 -8.89
N ALA A 154 -2.57 19.26 -8.04
CA ALA A 154 -3.89 18.69 -8.28
C ALA A 154 -5.00 19.75 -8.14
N GLN A 155 -4.96 20.55 -7.07
CA GLN A 155 -5.88 21.68 -6.91
C GLN A 155 -5.71 22.74 -8.00
N LEU A 156 -4.47 23.11 -8.33
CA LEU A 156 -4.19 24.07 -9.40
C LEU A 156 -4.78 23.59 -10.73
N ARG A 157 -4.58 22.31 -11.07
CA ARG A 157 -5.18 21.68 -12.25
C ARG A 157 -6.71 21.77 -12.23
N ARG A 158 -7.35 21.38 -11.13
CA ARG A 158 -8.82 21.41 -11.00
C ARG A 158 -9.40 22.81 -11.20
N VAL A 159 -8.77 23.84 -10.63
CA VAL A 159 -9.25 25.23 -10.74
C VAL A 159 -8.96 25.81 -12.13
N VAL A 160 -7.74 25.66 -12.66
CA VAL A 160 -7.34 26.24 -13.95
C VAL A 160 -8.06 25.57 -15.12
N LEU A 161 -8.28 24.26 -15.05
CA LEU A 161 -8.96 23.49 -16.09
C LEU A 161 -10.46 23.35 -15.87
N TYR A 162 -11.02 24.06 -14.88
CA TYR A 162 -12.46 24.02 -14.63
C TYR A 162 -13.24 24.45 -15.89
N GLY A 163 -14.15 23.59 -16.35
CA GLY A 163 -14.94 23.81 -17.57
C GLY A 163 -14.23 23.47 -18.89
N ALA A 164 -12.97 23.02 -18.87
CA ALA A 164 -12.24 22.59 -20.07
C ALA A 164 -12.39 21.08 -20.29
N THR A 165 -13.22 20.70 -21.27
CA THR A 165 -13.56 19.30 -21.56
C THR A 165 -12.57 18.60 -22.50
N ASP A 166 -11.94 19.32 -23.43
CA ASP A 166 -11.00 18.78 -24.40
C ASP A 166 -9.56 19.26 -24.16
N ALA A 167 -8.58 18.47 -24.61
CA ALA A 167 -7.16 18.80 -24.48
C ALA A 167 -6.80 20.14 -25.16
N GLY A 168 -7.51 20.53 -26.23
CA GLY A 168 -7.34 21.83 -26.87
C GLY A 168 -7.80 22.99 -25.98
N ALA A 169 -8.98 22.88 -25.37
CA ALA A 169 -9.48 23.85 -24.39
C ALA A 169 -8.56 23.95 -23.18
N GLN A 170 -8.10 22.81 -22.64
CA GLN A 170 -7.18 22.77 -21.51
C GLN A 170 -5.88 23.52 -21.83
N ARG A 171 -5.28 23.27 -23.00
CA ARG A 171 -4.09 24.01 -23.45
C ARG A 171 -4.33 25.50 -23.60
N ARG A 172 -5.49 25.91 -24.13
CA ARG A 172 -5.85 27.34 -24.26
C ARG A 172 -5.98 28.01 -22.89
N CYS A 173 -6.65 27.35 -21.93
CA CYS A 173 -6.78 27.85 -20.57
C CYS A 173 -5.42 28.01 -19.90
N ILE A 174 -4.55 26.99 -19.95
CA ILE A 174 -3.21 27.06 -19.34
C ILE A 174 -2.37 28.15 -20.01
N ARG A 175 -2.42 28.28 -21.34
CA ARG A 175 -1.66 29.32 -22.05
C ARG A 175 -2.12 30.73 -21.68
N ALA A 176 -3.42 30.96 -21.53
CA ALA A 176 -3.94 32.24 -21.09
C ALA A 176 -3.43 32.63 -19.70
N GLU A 177 -3.40 31.66 -18.76
CA GLU A 177 -2.84 31.88 -17.43
C GLU A 177 -1.32 32.08 -17.45
N LEU A 178 -0.58 31.33 -18.27
CA LEU A 178 0.88 31.50 -18.41
C LEU A 178 1.26 32.91 -18.89
N VAL A 179 0.50 33.47 -19.84
CA VAL A 179 0.74 34.85 -20.31
C VAL A 179 0.42 35.87 -19.21
N ARG A 180 -0.65 35.63 -18.43
CA ARG A 180 -1.08 36.48 -17.33
C ARG A 180 -0.08 36.49 -16.17
N TRP A 181 0.46 35.33 -15.82
CA TRP A 181 1.38 35.10 -14.71
C TRP A 181 2.85 35.04 -15.12
N HIS A 182 3.19 35.46 -16.34
CA HIS A 182 4.58 35.53 -16.76
C HIS A 182 5.32 36.61 -15.93
N PRO A 183 6.47 36.31 -15.31
CA PRO A 183 7.14 37.21 -14.38
C PRO A 183 7.46 38.58 -15.00
N ASP A 184 7.92 38.60 -16.25
CA ASP A 184 8.20 39.85 -16.98
C ASP A 184 6.93 40.68 -17.25
N LYS A 185 5.81 40.04 -17.66
CA LYS A 185 4.56 40.76 -17.94
C LYS A 185 3.93 41.29 -16.66
N PHE A 186 4.01 40.53 -15.57
CA PHE A 186 3.53 40.93 -14.27
C PHE A 186 4.34 42.11 -13.72
N GLN A 187 5.68 42.01 -13.77
CA GLN A 187 6.58 43.07 -13.32
C GLN A 187 6.43 44.34 -14.17
N SER A 188 6.28 44.21 -15.50
CA SER A 188 6.06 45.36 -16.39
C SER A 188 4.78 46.11 -16.05
N ARG A 189 3.70 45.40 -15.68
CA ARG A 189 2.39 46.02 -15.38
C ARG A 189 2.26 46.54 -13.95
N PHE A 190 2.74 45.78 -12.97
CA PHE A 190 2.50 46.04 -11.55
C PHE A 190 3.76 46.40 -10.77
N GLY A 191 4.94 46.26 -11.38
CA GLY A 191 6.24 46.41 -10.70
C GLY A 191 6.45 47.78 -10.05
N GLN A 192 5.95 48.85 -10.67
CA GLN A 192 6.02 50.22 -10.11
C GLN A 192 5.15 50.41 -8.86
N ARG A 193 4.18 49.53 -8.62
CA ARG A 193 3.24 49.59 -7.49
C ARG A 193 3.52 48.52 -6.43
N LEU A 194 4.54 47.68 -6.60
CA LEU A 194 4.90 46.66 -5.62
C LEU A 194 5.52 47.33 -4.38
N ALA A 195 5.06 46.96 -3.20
CA ALA A 195 5.67 47.38 -1.95
C ALA A 195 7.14 46.91 -1.93
N ALA A 196 8.10 47.81 -1.74
CA ALA A 196 9.53 47.47 -1.82
C ALA A 196 9.93 46.32 -0.86
N ALA A 197 9.29 46.25 0.31
CA ALA A 197 9.52 45.19 1.30
C ALA A 197 9.00 43.81 0.86
N GLU A 198 7.96 43.74 0.03
CA GLU A 198 7.30 42.50 -0.38
C GLU A 198 7.50 42.15 -1.86
N ALA A 199 8.10 43.05 -2.65
CA ALA A 199 8.30 42.89 -4.08
C ALA A 199 9.05 41.60 -4.43
N VAL A 200 10.10 41.26 -3.66
CA VAL A 200 10.88 40.02 -3.85
C VAL A 200 10.00 38.78 -3.63
N GLY A 201 9.20 38.77 -2.56
CA GLY A 201 8.31 37.65 -2.23
C GLY A 201 7.19 37.47 -3.25
N VAL A 202 6.60 38.57 -3.72
CA VAL A 202 5.59 38.55 -4.78
C VAL A 202 6.16 37.99 -6.07
N LEU A 203 7.32 38.49 -6.51
CA LEU A 203 7.95 38.01 -7.75
C LEU A 203 8.36 36.54 -7.65
N ALA A 204 8.92 36.11 -6.51
CA ALA A 204 9.23 34.70 -6.27
C ALA A 204 7.97 33.83 -6.35
N GLY A 205 6.85 34.28 -5.80
CA GLY A 205 5.57 33.59 -5.89
C GLY A 205 5.01 33.52 -7.32
N VAL A 206 5.13 34.60 -8.10
CA VAL A 206 4.75 34.62 -9.52
C VAL A 206 5.61 33.64 -10.32
N VAL A 207 6.92 33.60 -10.07
CA VAL A 207 7.83 32.64 -10.71
C VAL A 207 7.43 31.20 -10.37
N ALA A 208 7.22 30.89 -9.09
CA ALA A 208 6.79 29.56 -8.67
C ALA A 208 5.47 29.13 -9.33
N LEU A 209 4.48 30.02 -9.37
CA LEU A 209 3.21 29.75 -10.03
C LEU A 209 3.38 29.53 -11.55
N SER A 210 4.21 30.33 -12.21
CA SER A 210 4.49 30.16 -13.65
C SER A 210 5.16 28.82 -13.96
N GLN A 211 6.05 28.33 -13.07
CA GLN A 211 6.68 27.03 -13.18
C GLN A 211 5.66 25.90 -13.00
N SER A 212 4.77 26.01 -12.00
CA SER A 212 3.67 25.05 -11.81
C SER A 212 2.73 24.99 -13.01
N LEU A 213 2.39 26.14 -13.61
CA LEU A 213 1.58 26.20 -14.83
C LEU A 213 2.29 25.57 -16.04
N ASN A 214 3.61 25.75 -16.17
CA ASN A 214 4.40 25.09 -17.22
C ASN A 214 4.42 23.56 -17.04
N ALA A 215 4.58 23.07 -15.80
CA ALA A 215 4.49 21.65 -15.50
C ALA A 215 3.10 21.08 -15.84
N LEU A 216 2.03 21.83 -15.54
CA LEU A 216 0.67 21.46 -15.96
C LEU A 216 0.51 21.45 -17.47
N ALA A 217 1.09 22.41 -18.19
CA ALA A 217 1.07 22.44 -19.65
C ALA A 217 1.72 21.20 -20.26
N ALA A 218 2.86 20.77 -19.71
CA ALA A 218 3.56 19.57 -20.13
C ALA A 218 2.74 18.29 -19.89
N GLY A 219 2.07 18.18 -18.73
CA GLY A 219 1.25 17.01 -18.38
C GLY A 219 -0.06 16.86 -19.16
N VAL A 220 -0.54 17.92 -19.83
CA VAL A 220 -1.73 17.88 -20.71
C VAL A 220 -1.36 17.61 -22.18
N ALA A 221 -0.07 17.69 -22.52
CA ALA A 221 0.42 17.45 -23.88
C ALA A 221 0.68 15.95 -24.19
N THR A 222 0.76 15.11 -23.15
CA THR A 222 0.74 13.64 -23.20
C THR A 222 -0.69 13.11 -23.16
#